data_AF-A0A534LB43-F1
#
_entry.id   AF-A0A534LB43-F1
#
_cell.length_a   1.000
_cell.length_b   1.000
_cell.length_c   1.000
_cell.angle_alpha   90.00
_cell.angle_beta   90.00
_cell.angle_gamma   90.00
#
_symmetry.space_group_name_H-M   'P 1'
#
loop_
_entity.id
_entity.type
_entity.pdbx_description
1 polymer ?
#
loop_
_entity_poly.entity_id
_entity_poly.type
_entity_poly.pdbx_seq_one_letter_code
_entity_poly.pdbx_strand_id
1 'polypeptide(L)'
;MVRIFRGGVLDERFEGSVVVIGPRPTTMTGLVRGDLFVRDSSVCDVTGMVSGNLLAERTGKAVLHGLVTKAAKAAGGDLEVYGMVQGDVVNEGGRLYVDKGAVVRGKVVGQTHSGPLPPPEKPVTAPTATPSQTTTPAPAVSPPKPPAAPGP
;
A
#
# COMPACT_ATOMS: atom_id res chain seq x y z
N MET A 1 -28.51 3.47 8.66
CA MET A 1 -27.54 4.00 9.65
C MET A 1 -26.18 4.14 8.97
N VAL A 2 -25.48 5.27 9.18
CA VAL A 2 -24.13 5.51 8.64
C VAL A 2 -23.23 5.95 9.79
N ARG A 3 -22.02 5.38 9.91
CA ARG A 3 -21.05 5.76 10.94
C ARG A 3 -19.77 6.27 10.30
N ILE A 4 -19.26 7.38 10.84
CA ILE A 4 -18.05 8.03 10.34
C ILE A 4 -16.88 7.70 11.27
N PHE A 5 -15.79 7.20 10.72
CA PHE A 5 -14.54 6.93 11.44
C PHE A 5 -13.48 7.94 11.01
N ARG A 6 -12.72 8.44 12.01
CA ARG A 6 -11.66 9.43 11.83
C ARG A 6 -10.32 8.93 12.37
N GLY A 7 -10.01 7.67 12.07
CA GLY A 7 -8.91 6.92 12.65
C GLY A 7 -9.35 5.91 13.72
N GLY A 8 -8.45 4.99 14.02
CA GLY A 8 -8.63 3.97 15.05
C GLY A 8 -8.93 2.59 14.46
N VAL A 9 -9.53 1.73 15.28
CA VAL A 9 -9.86 0.34 14.90
C VAL A 9 -11.37 0.15 14.95
N LEU A 10 -11.91 -0.49 13.92
CA LEU A 10 -13.26 -1.04 13.91
C LEU A 10 -13.15 -2.56 13.97
N ASP A 11 -13.32 -3.10 15.16
CA ASP A 11 -13.27 -4.55 15.47
C ASP A 11 -14.65 -5.15 15.73
N GLU A 12 -15.62 -4.31 16.10
CA GLU A 12 -17.00 -4.73 16.31
C GLU A 12 -17.74 -5.06 15.01
N ARG A 13 -18.85 -5.79 15.17
CA ARG A 13 -19.84 -5.94 14.11
C ARG A 13 -20.67 -4.66 14.03
N PHE A 14 -20.61 -4.00 12.87
CA PHE A 14 -21.38 -2.80 12.59
C PHE A 14 -22.46 -3.09 11.54
N GLU A 15 -23.70 -2.70 11.85
CA GLU A 15 -24.82 -2.77 10.92
C GLU A 15 -25.10 -1.38 10.32
N GLY A 16 -24.84 -1.25 9.03
CA GLY A 16 -24.90 0.02 8.33
C GLY A 16 -23.66 0.29 7.50
N SER A 17 -23.62 1.47 6.88
CA SER A 17 -22.49 1.89 6.05
C SER A 17 -21.45 2.66 6.86
N VAL A 18 -20.19 2.47 6.53
CA VAL A 18 -19.05 3.10 7.19
C VAL A 18 -18.39 4.08 6.24
N VAL A 19 -18.10 5.29 6.72
CA VAL A 19 -17.32 6.28 5.98
C VAL A 19 -16.06 6.59 6.77
N VAL A 20 -14.90 6.35 6.17
CA VAL A 20 -13.59 6.63 6.75
C VAL A 20 -13.07 7.93 6.16
N ILE A 21 -12.87 8.93 7.04
CA ILE A 21 -12.39 10.27 6.66
C ILE A 21 -11.28 10.75 7.60
N GLY A 22 -10.39 11.60 7.11
CA GLY A 22 -9.35 12.24 7.91
C GLY A 22 -7.98 11.55 7.86
N PRO A 23 -6.95 12.23 8.38
CA PRO A 23 -5.56 11.88 8.12
C PRO A 23 -5.06 10.65 8.89
N ARG A 24 -5.87 10.11 9.80
CA ARG A 24 -5.47 8.99 10.66
C ARG A 24 -5.81 7.67 9.98
N PRO A 25 -4.87 6.71 9.94
CA PRO A 25 -5.16 5.39 9.40
C PRO A 25 -6.24 4.72 10.25
N THR A 26 -7.14 4.02 9.56
CA THR A 26 -8.22 3.27 10.19
C THR A 26 -8.08 1.80 9.82
N THR A 27 -8.04 0.92 10.80
CA THR A 27 -8.02 -0.53 10.56
C THR A 27 -9.42 -1.09 10.81
N MET A 28 -9.97 -1.76 9.82
CA MET A 28 -11.23 -2.47 9.91
C MET A 28 -10.97 -3.98 9.98
N THR A 29 -11.07 -4.55 11.18
CA THR A 29 -10.96 -5.99 11.45
C THR A 29 -12.33 -6.66 11.63
N GLY A 30 -13.36 -5.88 11.97
CA GLY A 30 -14.71 -6.34 12.25
C GLY A 30 -15.54 -6.68 11.02
N LEU A 31 -16.85 -6.83 11.24
CA LEU A 31 -17.81 -7.13 10.19
C LEU A 31 -18.71 -5.92 9.93
N VAL A 32 -18.68 -5.41 8.69
CA VAL A 32 -19.54 -4.30 8.26
C VAL A 32 -20.66 -4.85 7.39
N ARG A 33 -21.89 -4.82 7.90
CA ARG A 33 -23.12 -5.13 7.14
C ARG A 33 -23.63 -3.91 6.39
N GLY A 34 -22.83 -3.43 5.45
CA GLY A 34 -23.15 -2.29 4.61
C GLY A 34 -21.98 -1.91 3.74
N ASP A 35 -22.03 -0.71 3.18
CA ASP A 35 -21.01 -0.21 2.28
C ASP A 35 -19.88 0.48 3.06
N LEU A 36 -18.65 0.35 2.58
CA LEU A 36 -17.47 1.02 3.15
C LEU A 36 -16.96 2.06 2.15
N PHE A 37 -16.91 3.32 2.58
CA PHE A 37 -16.44 4.45 1.79
C PHE A 37 -15.15 5.00 2.41
N VAL A 38 -14.10 5.17 1.61
CA VAL A 38 -12.82 5.75 2.04
C VAL A 38 -12.55 6.99 1.21
N ARG A 39 -12.46 8.16 1.87
CA ARG A 39 -12.31 9.47 1.22
C ARG A 39 -11.44 10.42 2.06
N ASP A 40 -11.24 11.66 1.60
CA ASP A 40 -10.55 12.72 2.34
C ASP A 40 -9.11 12.37 2.75
N SER A 41 -8.34 11.78 1.81
CA SER A 41 -6.94 11.40 2.04
C SER A 41 -6.73 10.41 3.20
N SER A 42 -7.77 9.63 3.50
CA SER A 42 -7.72 8.60 4.54
C SER A 42 -7.11 7.32 4.02
N VAL A 43 -6.45 6.59 4.92
CA VAL A 43 -6.00 5.23 4.66
C VAL A 43 -6.85 4.26 5.48
N CYS A 44 -7.48 3.31 4.80
CA CYS A 44 -8.24 2.25 5.46
C CYS A 44 -7.67 0.89 5.11
N ASP A 45 -7.26 0.15 6.14
CA ASP A 45 -6.82 -1.24 6.03
C ASP A 45 -7.97 -2.16 6.44
N VAL A 46 -8.48 -2.94 5.49
CA VAL A 46 -9.65 -3.79 5.62
C VAL A 46 -9.20 -5.24 5.68
N THR A 47 -9.08 -5.78 6.89
CA THR A 47 -8.76 -7.20 7.14
C THR A 47 -10.01 -8.02 7.44
N GLY A 48 -11.10 -7.36 7.86
CA GLY A 48 -12.38 -7.98 8.18
C GLY A 48 -13.27 -8.26 6.96
N MET A 49 -14.59 -8.26 7.18
CA MET A 49 -15.58 -8.55 6.14
C MET A 49 -16.46 -7.33 5.86
N VAL A 50 -16.56 -6.94 4.59
CA VAL A 50 -17.52 -5.95 4.09
C VAL A 50 -18.61 -6.70 3.32
N SER A 51 -19.84 -6.70 3.85
CA SER A 51 -20.97 -7.36 3.21
C SER A 51 -21.60 -6.53 2.08
N GLY A 52 -21.28 -5.24 2.01
CA GLY A 52 -21.71 -4.35 0.95
C GLY A 52 -20.61 -4.09 -0.07
N ASN A 53 -20.62 -2.88 -0.63
CA ASN A 53 -19.64 -2.41 -1.59
C ASN A 53 -18.46 -1.73 -0.88
N LEU A 54 -17.27 -1.88 -1.45
CA LEU A 54 -16.08 -1.13 -1.04
C LEU A 54 -15.83 0.00 -2.05
N LEU A 55 -15.84 1.25 -1.63
CA LEU A 55 -15.59 2.40 -2.48
C LEU A 55 -14.38 3.19 -1.98
N ALA A 56 -13.32 3.22 -2.79
CA ALA A 56 -12.19 4.12 -2.65
C ALA A 56 -12.47 5.38 -3.48
N GLU A 57 -12.88 6.46 -2.83
CA GLU A 57 -13.20 7.74 -3.47
C GLU A 57 -11.96 8.63 -3.54
N ARG A 58 -12.11 9.80 -4.18
CA ARG A 58 -11.02 10.76 -4.44
C ARG A 58 -10.10 10.95 -3.22
N THR A 59 -8.81 10.74 -3.48
CA THR A 59 -7.67 10.76 -2.52
C THR A 59 -7.71 9.72 -1.40
N GLY A 60 -8.76 8.93 -1.23
CA GLY A 60 -8.80 7.84 -0.25
C GLY A 60 -7.98 6.63 -0.70
N LYS A 61 -7.31 5.95 0.24
CA LYS A 61 -6.57 4.70 0.02
C LYS A 61 -7.24 3.57 0.78
N ALA A 62 -7.78 2.59 0.07
CA ALA A 62 -8.33 1.36 0.63
C ALA A 62 -7.40 0.19 0.33
N VAL A 63 -6.96 -0.51 1.38
CA VAL A 63 -6.16 -1.73 1.28
C VAL A 63 -7.03 -2.88 1.76
N LEU A 64 -7.38 -3.81 0.88
CA LEU A 64 -8.27 -4.92 1.17
C LEU A 64 -7.46 -6.22 1.32
N HIS A 65 -7.31 -6.69 2.56
CA HIS A 65 -6.80 -8.01 2.90
C HIS A 65 -7.91 -9.03 3.18
N GLY A 66 -9.10 -8.55 3.55
CA GLY A 66 -10.25 -9.37 3.92
C GLY A 66 -11.16 -9.77 2.75
N LEU A 67 -12.47 -9.81 3.02
CA LEU A 67 -13.51 -10.21 2.05
C LEU A 67 -14.48 -9.07 1.78
N VAL A 68 -14.72 -8.78 0.50
CA VAL A 68 -15.85 -7.98 0.02
C VAL A 68 -16.85 -8.89 -0.68
N THR A 69 -18.10 -8.93 -0.23
CA THR A 69 -19.10 -9.85 -0.80
C THR A 69 -19.85 -9.27 -2.01
N LYS A 70 -19.80 -7.95 -2.23
CA LYS A 70 -20.32 -7.31 -3.45
C LYS A 70 -19.16 -6.78 -4.29
N ALA A 71 -19.26 -5.55 -4.79
CA ALA A 71 -18.28 -4.95 -5.68
C ALA A 71 -17.26 -4.09 -4.92
N ALA A 72 -16.05 -4.01 -5.45
CA ALA A 72 -15.04 -3.05 -5.02
C ALA A 72 -14.81 -2.03 -6.15
N LYS A 73 -14.82 -0.73 -5.82
CA LYS A 73 -14.73 0.35 -6.80
C LYS A 73 -13.69 1.38 -6.39
N ALA A 74 -12.81 1.74 -7.31
CA ALA A 74 -11.90 2.87 -7.19
C ALA A 74 -12.45 4.06 -8.00
N ALA A 75 -13.10 5.00 -7.33
CA ALA A 75 -13.70 6.21 -7.91
C ALA A 75 -12.79 7.43 -7.67
N GLY A 76 -11.58 7.39 -8.22
CA GLY A 76 -10.57 8.45 -8.04
C GLY A 76 -9.65 8.28 -6.83
N GLY A 77 -9.84 7.22 -6.05
CA GLY A 77 -8.96 6.82 -4.95
C GLY A 77 -7.98 5.71 -5.32
N ASP A 78 -7.18 5.31 -4.35
CA ASP A 78 -6.27 4.18 -4.44
C ASP A 78 -6.93 2.94 -3.82
N LEU A 79 -7.07 1.86 -4.61
CA LEU A 79 -7.61 0.59 -4.15
C LEU A 79 -6.59 -0.51 -4.39
N GLU A 80 -6.16 -1.15 -3.32
CA GLU A 80 -5.28 -2.32 -3.37
C GLU A 80 -6.05 -3.55 -2.88
N VAL A 81 -6.10 -4.59 -3.70
CA VAL A 81 -6.82 -5.83 -3.41
C VAL A 81 -5.79 -6.94 -3.22
N TYR A 82 -5.62 -7.40 -1.99
CA TYR A 82 -4.82 -8.56 -1.60
C TYR A 82 -5.70 -9.76 -1.19
N GLY A 83 -6.92 -9.49 -0.72
CA GLY A 83 -7.88 -10.49 -0.28
C GLY A 83 -8.81 -10.99 -1.38
N MET A 84 -10.08 -11.18 -1.03
CA MET A 84 -11.10 -11.70 -1.95
C MET A 84 -12.22 -10.69 -2.20
N VAL A 85 -12.62 -10.57 -3.46
CA VAL A 85 -13.82 -9.83 -3.89
C VAL A 85 -14.76 -10.79 -4.61
N GLN A 86 -15.98 -10.97 -4.09
CA GLN A 86 -16.97 -11.85 -4.70
C GLN A 86 -17.61 -11.25 -5.96
N GLY A 87 -17.80 -9.93 -5.99
CA GLY A 87 -18.37 -9.23 -7.13
C GLY A 87 -17.31 -8.62 -8.04
N ASP A 88 -17.72 -7.58 -8.76
CA ASP A 88 -16.87 -6.89 -9.73
C ASP A 88 -15.88 -5.94 -9.04
N VAL A 89 -14.72 -5.76 -9.66
CA VAL A 89 -13.73 -4.76 -9.28
C VAL A 89 -13.66 -3.72 -10.39
N VAL A 90 -14.04 -2.48 -10.10
CA VAL A 90 -14.17 -1.42 -11.12
C VAL A 90 -13.25 -0.26 -10.79
N ASN A 91 -12.45 0.20 -11.74
CA ASN A 91 -11.68 1.43 -11.63
C ASN A 91 -12.26 2.53 -12.53
N GLU A 92 -12.79 3.59 -11.92
CA GLU A 92 -13.42 4.77 -12.54
C GLU A 92 -12.56 6.02 -12.35
N GLY A 93 -11.24 5.90 -12.49
CA GLY A 93 -10.32 7.05 -12.50
C GLY A 93 -9.42 7.16 -11.27
N GLY A 94 -9.28 6.09 -10.49
CA GLY A 94 -8.30 5.94 -9.42
C GLY A 94 -7.13 5.04 -9.82
N ARG A 95 -6.41 4.53 -8.81
CA ARG A 95 -5.42 3.47 -9.02
C ARG A 95 -5.96 2.18 -8.43
N LEU A 96 -5.96 1.12 -9.23
CA LEU A 96 -6.37 -0.20 -8.80
C LEU A 96 -5.19 -1.15 -8.91
N TYR A 97 -4.75 -1.70 -7.79
CA TYR A 97 -3.76 -2.78 -7.75
C TYR A 97 -4.46 -4.06 -7.27
N VAL A 98 -4.26 -5.15 -7.99
CA VAL A 98 -4.76 -6.47 -7.60
C VAL A 98 -3.54 -7.38 -7.47
N ASP A 99 -3.30 -7.86 -6.26
CA ASP A 99 -2.18 -8.75 -5.97
C ASP A 99 -2.35 -10.11 -6.67
N LYS A 100 -1.23 -10.79 -6.91
CA LYS A 100 -1.22 -12.12 -7.54
C LYS A 100 -1.97 -13.18 -6.70
N GLY A 101 -2.00 -13.02 -5.38
CA GLY A 101 -2.72 -13.89 -4.45
C GLY A 101 -4.19 -13.52 -4.25
N ALA A 102 -4.63 -12.37 -4.77
CA ALA A 102 -6.02 -11.93 -4.62
C ALA A 102 -6.97 -12.75 -5.49
N VAL A 103 -8.21 -12.93 -5.00
CA VAL A 103 -9.25 -13.68 -5.72
C VAL A 103 -10.42 -12.76 -6.03
N VAL A 104 -10.61 -12.46 -7.32
CA VAL A 104 -11.78 -11.73 -7.81
C VAL A 104 -12.69 -12.71 -8.54
N ARG A 105 -13.91 -12.91 -8.03
CA ARG A 105 -14.90 -13.80 -8.67
C ARG A 105 -15.73 -13.11 -9.76
N GLY A 106 -15.90 -11.79 -9.67
CA GLY A 106 -16.54 -11.00 -10.71
C GLY A 106 -15.58 -10.56 -11.80
N LYS A 107 -15.95 -9.49 -12.51
CA LYS A 107 -15.16 -8.89 -13.58
C LYS A 107 -14.25 -7.80 -13.01
N VAL A 108 -13.03 -7.72 -13.53
CA VAL A 108 -12.15 -6.56 -13.32
C VAL A 108 -12.32 -5.62 -14.50
N VAL A 109 -12.76 -4.39 -14.25
CA VAL A 109 -13.09 -3.39 -15.27
C VAL A 109 -12.29 -2.12 -15.03
N GLY A 110 -11.64 -1.60 -16.06
CA GLY A 110 -10.84 -0.37 -15.99
C GLY A 110 -9.33 -0.64 -15.95
N GLN A 111 -8.55 0.42 -15.72
CA GLN A 111 -7.09 0.32 -15.69
C GLN A 111 -6.61 -0.29 -14.37
N THR A 112 -5.77 -1.31 -14.43
CA THR A 112 -5.07 -1.88 -13.27
C THR A 112 -3.60 -1.50 -13.31
N HIS A 113 -3.04 -1.10 -12.17
CA HIS A 113 -1.61 -0.90 -12.00
C HIS A 113 -0.92 -2.21 -11.60
N SER A 114 0.35 -2.34 -11.97
CA SER A 114 1.16 -3.56 -11.83
C SER A 114 1.99 -3.64 -10.55
N GLY A 115 2.02 -2.60 -9.72
CA GLY A 115 2.79 -2.56 -8.48
C GLY A 115 1.97 -2.08 -7.28
N PRO A 116 2.23 -2.62 -6.06
CA PRO A 116 1.71 -2.07 -4.82
C PRO A 116 2.05 -0.59 -4.73
N LEU A 117 1.15 0.25 -4.20
CA LEU A 117 1.58 1.61 -3.87
C LEU A 117 2.56 1.52 -2.70
N PRO A 118 3.66 2.30 -2.72
CA PRO A 118 4.60 2.31 -1.62
C PRO A 118 3.82 2.56 -0.31
N PRO A 119 4.06 1.76 0.75
CA PRO A 119 3.44 1.99 2.04
C PRO A 119 3.68 3.44 2.46
N PRO A 120 2.68 4.15 3.05
CA PRO A 120 2.98 5.39 3.74
C PRO A 120 4.06 5.08 4.78
N GLU A 121 5.20 5.74 4.62
CA GLU A 121 6.47 5.47 5.29
C GLU A 121 6.28 5.16 6.79
N LYS A 122 6.48 3.89 7.17
CA LYS A 122 7.23 3.63 8.40
C LYS A 122 8.71 3.74 8.02
N PRO A 123 9.55 4.48 8.77
CA PRO A 123 10.96 4.59 8.45
C PRO A 123 11.55 3.21 8.23
N VAL A 124 12.03 2.97 7.01
CA VAL A 124 12.73 1.74 6.64
C VAL A 124 13.96 1.66 7.54
N THR A 125 13.92 0.78 8.53
CA THR A 125 15.15 0.28 9.13
C THR A 125 15.79 -0.57 8.03
N ALA A 126 16.89 -0.06 7.48
CA ALA A 126 17.60 -0.67 6.38
C ALA A 126 17.92 -2.15 6.68
N PRO A 127 17.62 -3.11 5.78
CA PRO A 127 18.33 -4.37 5.78
C PRO A 127 19.72 -4.13 5.19
N THR A 128 20.71 -4.04 6.07
CA THR A 128 22.12 -4.27 5.76
C THR A 128 22.27 -5.63 5.08
N ALA A 129 22.63 -5.66 3.80
CA ALA A 129 23.59 -6.62 3.22
C ALA A 129 23.62 -6.48 1.69
N THR A 130 24.69 -5.87 1.17
CA THR A 130 25.48 -6.42 0.06
C THR A 130 26.83 -5.69 0.07
N PRO A 131 27.94 -6.33 0.49
CA PRO A 131 29.27 -5.78 0.29
C PRO A 131 29.59 -5.82 -1.21
N SER A 132 29.80 -4.63 -1.78
CA SER A 132 30.30 -4.42 -3.14
C SER A 132 31.60 -5.20 -3.36
N GLN A 133 31.57 -6.22 -4.24
CA GLN A 133 32.79 -6.76 -4.84
C GLN A 133 33.16 -5.85 -6.00
N THR A 134 33.94 -4.81 -5.71
CA THR A 134 34.68 -4.06 -6.72
C THR A 134 36.01 -4.76 -6.93
N THR A 135 36.14 -5.36 -8.11
CA THR A 135 37.36 -5.93 -8.66
C THR A 135 38.44 -4.87 -8.90
N THR A 136 39.57 -5.02 -8.19
CA THR A 136 41.00 -4.86 -8.61
C THR A 136 41.52 -3.47 -9.09
N PRO A 137 42.85 -3.19 -9.11
CA PRO A 137 44.00 -3.66 -8.30
C PRO A 137 44.82 -2.52 -7.64
N ALA A 138 45.71 -2.93 -6.73
CA ALA A 138 46.68 -2.14 -5.97
C ALA A 138 47.67 -1.26 -6.80
N PRO A 139 48.20 -0.16 -6.22
CA PRO A 139 49.51 0.35 -6.54
C PRO A 139 50.54 -0.17 -5.53
N ALA A 140 51.55 -0.87 -6.04
CA ALA A 140 52.63 -1.46 -5.27
C ALA A 140 53.92 -0.62 -5.39
N VAL A 141 54.63 -0.54 -4.26
CA VAL A 141 56.10 -0.40 -4.09
C VAL A 141 56.75 0.99 -4.27
N SER A 142 57.33 1.49 -3.16
CA SER A 142 58.44 2.46 -3.10
C SER A 142 59.77 1.70 -2.84
N PRO A 143 60.97 2.32 -2.83
CA PRO A 143 61.65 3.33 -3.66
C PRO A 143 63.01 2.76 -4.21
N PRO A 144 63.94 3.54 -4.82
CA PRO A 144 65.03 4.17 -4.02
C PRO A 144 65.62 5.51 -4.57
N LYS A 145 66.33 6.23 -3.67
CA LYS A 145 67.28 7.38 -3.82
C LYS A 145 68.60 6.93 -4.55
N PRO A 146 69.73 7.68 -4.72
CA PRO A 146 70.18 9.11 -4.69
C PRO A 146 70.97 9.50 -6.00
N PRO A 147 71.88 10.52 -6.17
CA PRO A 147 72.61 11.42 -5.22
C PRO A 147 72.79 12.93 -5.60
N ALA A 148 73.55 13.61 -4.69
CA ALA A 148 74.02 15.00 -4.46
C ALA A 148 74.52 15.86 -5.66
N ALA A 149 74.84 17.18 -5.61
CA ALA A 149 75.42 18.11 -4.60
C ALA A 149 75.31 19.60 -5.12
N PRO A 150 76.09 20.64 -4.71
CA PRO A 150 76.52 21.18 -3.39
C PRO A 150 76.32 22.72 -3.19
N GLY A 151 76.51 23.20 -1.94
CA GLY A 151 77.18 24.48 -1.59
C GLY A 151 76.30 25.65 -1.10
N PRO A 152 76.83 26.64 -0.34
CA PRO A 152 78.22 26.87 0.11
C PRO A 152 78.51 26.53 1.58
#